data_AF-A0A0B7AIG2-F1
#
_entry.id   AF-A0A0B7AIG2-F1
#
_cell.length_a   1.000
_cell.length_b   1.000
_cell.length_c   1.000
_cell.angle_alpha   90.00
_cell.angle_beta   90.00
_cell.angle_gamma   90.00
#
_symmetry.space_group_name_H-M   'P 1'
#
loop_
_entity.id
_entity.type
_entity.pdbx_description
1 polymer ?
#
loop_
_entity_poly.entity_id
_entity_poly.type
_entity_poly.pdbx_seq_one_letter_code
_entity_poly.pdbx_strand_id
1 'polypeptide(L)'
;MASNSSNNSRSVENHEEDLEQMDFSLDEYNEDEDLETGLSAQDVGFDSVIGHIEDIIMEESFQSIQNGFLEKYYKEFEDTEENKFCYTDIHKEYISTIESYLETELKKRMPDFSMQEFFQNLQ
;
A
#
# COMPACT_ATOMS: atom_id res chain seq x y z
N MET A 1 4.61 65.60 -15.10
CA MET A 1 4.29 64.57 -16.12
C MET A 1 5.53 63.71 -16.28
N ALA A 2 5.37 62.39 -16.07
CA ALA A 2 6.11 61.21 -16.59
C ALA A 2 7.63 61.37 -16.90
N SER A 3 8.58 60.51 -16.50
CA SER A 3 8.55 59.04 -16.42
C SER A 3 9.87 58.54 -15.82
N ASN A 4 9.83 57.31 -15.30
CA ASN A 4 10.81 56.22 -15.46
C ASN A 4 12.32 56.47 -15.23
N SER A 5 12.93 55.64 -14.37
CA SER A 5 13.54 54.39 -14.86
C SER A 5 14.24 53.63 -13.74
N SER A 6 13.95 52.33 -13.72
CA SER A 6 14.64 51.26 -13.00
C SER A 6 16.14 51.19 -13.28
N ASN A 7 16.88 50.68 -12.28
CA ASN A 7 17.90 49.63 -12.36
C ASN A 7 18.89 49.85 -11.21
N ASN A 8 18.69 49.18 -10.07
CA ASN A 8 19.31 47.89 -9.74
C ASN A 8 20.83 47.89 -9.98
N SER A 9 21.61 47.93 -8.91
CA SER A 9 22.68 46.96 -8.68
C SER A 9 23.33 47.16 -7.31
N ARG A 10 23.15 46.14 -6.47
CA ARG A 10 24.22 45.53 -5.67
C ARG A 10 24.66 46.28 -4.40
N SER A 11 24.01 45.91 -3.30
CA SER A 11 24.64 45.82 -1.99
C SER A 11 24.36 44.42 -1.45
N VAL A 12 25.44 43.64 -1.33
CA VAL A 12 25.49 42.36 -0.62
C VAL A 12 25.34 42.73 0.86
N GLU A 13 24.15 42.57 1.41
CA GLU A 13 23.92 42.68 2.84
C GLU A 13 23.72 41.28 3.41
N ASN A 14 24.61 40.98 4.35
CA ASN A 14 24.64 39.78 5.16
C ASN A 14 23.28 39.64 5.87
N HIS A 15 22.52 38.62 5.48
CA HIS A 15 21.49 38.06 6.35
C HIS A 15 22.13 36.87 7.06
N GLU A 16 22.75 37.17 8.19
CA GLU A 16 22.75 36.26 9.33
C GLU A 16 21.28 36.09 9.73
N GLU A 17 20.60 35.12 9.11
CA GLU A 17 19.35 34.61 9.63
C GLU A 17 19.68 33.41 10.51
N ASP A 18 19.57 33.68 11.80
CA ASP A 18 19.28 32.78 12.90
C ASP A 18 19.10 31.32 12.48
N LEU A 19 20.18 30.55 12.64
CA LEU A 19 20.05 29.13 12.92
C LEU A 19 19.38 29.04 14.30
N GLU A 20 18.06 29.13 14.31
CA GLU A 20 17.25 28.70 15.44
C GLU A 20 17.78 27.33 15.85
N GLN A 21 18.41 27.30 17.02
CA GLN A 21 18.76 26.08 17.71
C GLN A 21 17.44 25.34 17.89
N MET A 22 17.19 24.36 17.01
CA MET A 22 16.26 23.29 17.30
C MET A 22 16.82 22.64 18.57
N ASP A 23 16.31 23.13 19.70
CA ASP A 23 16.20 22.39 20.94
C ASP A 23 15.26 21.23 20.64
N PHE A 24 15.80 20.23 19.95
CA PHE A 24 15.21 18.91 19.86
C PHE A 24 15.42 18.35 21.26
N SER A 25 14.51 18.74 22.18
CA SER A 25 14.34 18.00 23.41
C SER A 25 14.17 16.56 22.96
N LEU A 26 15.22 15.78 23.19
CA LEU A 26 15.22 14.34 23.04
C LEU A 26 14.36 13.82 24.18
N ASP A 27 13.08 14.19 24.15
CA ASP A 27 12.01 13.54 24.87
C ASP A 27 11.92 12.17 24.22
N GLU A 28 12.81 11.29 24.67
CA GLU A 28 12.44 9.95 25.06
C GLU A 28 11.51 9.27 24.02
N TYR A 29 12.01 9.11 22.80
CA TYR A 29 11.64 7.92 22.05
C TYR A 29 12.23 6.75 22.83
N ASN A 30 11.46 6.24 23.80
CA ASN A 30 11.62 4.89 24.25
C ASN A 30 11.39 4.00 23.02
N GLU A 31 12.45 3.71 22.26
CA GLU A 31 12.46 2.68 21.21
C GLU A 31 12.30 1.27 21.80
N ASP A 32 12.20 1.15 23.12
CA ASP A 32 11.99 -0.10 23.86
C ASP A 32 10.56 -0.23 24.43
N GLU A 33 9.55 0.42 23.85
CA GLU A 33 8.14 0.20 24.22
C GLU A 33 7.55 -0.98 23.41
N ASP A 34 7.73 -2.18 23.97
CA ASP A 34 6.96 -3.42 23.75
C ASP A 34 7.05 -4.09 22.37
N LEU A 35 8.25 -4.53 21.98
CA LEU A 35 8.45 -5.44 20.84
C LEU A 35 9.00 -6.83 21.25
N GLU A 36 8.87 -7.24 22.52
CA GLU A 36 9.43 -8.52 22.98
C GLU A 36 8.54 -9.33 23.93
N THR A 37 7.22 -9.16 23.86
CA THR A 37 6.30 -9.89 24.74
C THR A 37 5.19 -10.66 24.00
N GLY A 38 5.60 -11.58 23.13
CA GLY A 38 4.79 -12.78 22.81
C GLY A 38 4.35 -12.94 21.36
N LEU A 39 5.29 -13.15 20.44
CA LEU A 39 4.95 -13.78 19.16
C LEU A 39 4.48 -15.20 19.45
N SER A 40 3.17 -15.44 19.34
CA SER A 40 2.67 -16.81 19.37
C SER A 40 3.15 -17.53 18.11
N ALA A 41 3.22 -18.87 18.15
CA ALA A 41 3.56 -19.64 16.95
C ALA A 41 2.57 -19.39 15.80
N GLN A 42 1.36 -18.91 16.13
CA GLN A 42 0.33 -18.52 15.18
C GLN A 42 0.66 -17.20 14.48
N ASP A 43 1.21 -16.21 15.19
CA ASP A 43 1.62 -14.91 14.62
C ASP A 43 2.78 -15.09 13.62
N VAL A 44 3.75 -15.94 13.95
CA VAL A 44 4.87 -16.27 13.04
C VAL A 44 4.37 -16.94 11.75
N GLY A 45 3.37 -17.81 11.85
CA GLY A 45 2.74 -18.45 10.70
C GLY A 45 1.95 -17.46 9.85
N PHE A 46 1.25 -16.52 10.50
CA PHE A 46 0.52 -15.45 9.83
C PHE A 46 1.45 -14.52 9.04
N ASP A 47 2.50 -14.01 9.68
CA ASP A 47 3.49 -13.13 9.04
C ASP A 47 4.16 -13.80 7.84
N SER A 48 4.45 -15.11 7.95
CA SER A 48 5.01 -15.89 6.84
C SER A 48 4.05 -15.98 5.65
N VAL A 49 2.75 -16.15 5.90
CA VAL A 49 1.74 -16.17 4.82
C VAL A 49 1.63 -14.79 4.18
N ILE A 50 1.62 -13.72 4.98
CA ILE A 50 1.58 -12.34 4.46
C ILE A 50 2.78 -12.06 3.56
N GLY A 51 3.99 -12.43 3.97
CA GLY A 51 5.19 -12.27 3.13
C GLY A 51 5.07 -12.99 1.79
N HIS A 52 4.51 -14.21 1.76
CA HIS A 52 4.25 -14.90 0.50
C HIS A 52 3.18 -14.22 -0.35
N ILE A 53 2.14 -13.63 0.25
CA ILE A 53 1.14 -12.86 -0.49
C ILE A 53 1.77 -11.62 -1.12
N GLU A 54 2.60 -10.90 -0.37
CA GLU A 54 3.34 -9.74 -0.88
C GLU A 54 4.20 -10.11 -2.09
N ASP A 55 4.96 -11.21 -1.99
CA ASP A 55 5.74 -11.74 -3.12
C ASP A 55 4.85 -12.01 -4.34
N ILE A 56 3.72 -12.72 -4.15
CA ILE A 56 2.81 -13.08 -5.24
C ILE A 56 2.20 -11.83 -5.91
N ILE A 57 1.81 -10.81 -5.15
CA ILE A 57 1.21 -9.59 -5.69
C ILE A 57 2.22 -8.79 -6.53
N MET A 58 3.50 -8.84 -6.15
CA MET A 58 4.57 -8.16 -6.88
C MET A 58 4.95 -8.86 -8.19
N GLU A 59 4.57 -10.13 -8.38
CA GLU A 59 4.87 -10.87 -9.61
C GLU A 59 4.11 -10.39 -10.84
N GLU A 60 4.76 -10.45 -12.01
CA GLU A 60 4.15 -10.11 -13.30
C GLU A 60 2.96 -11.01 -13.67
N SER A 61 2.95 -12.24 -13.15
CA SER A 61 1.88 -13.22 -13.33
C SER A 61 0.57 -12.72 -12.73
N PHE A 62 0.61 -12.19 -11.51
CA PHE A 62 -0.53 -11.58 -10.83
C PHE A 62 -1.00 -10.32 -11.57
N GLN A 63 -0.07 -9.43 -11.92
CA GLN A 63 -0.39 -8.22 -12.68
C GLN A 63 -1.04 -8.54 -14.03
N SER A 64 -0.62 -9.61 -14.70
CA SER A 64 -1.22 -10.06 -15.97
C SER A 64 -2.68 -10.50 -15.79
N ILE A 65 -2.99 -11.19 -14.70
CA ILE A 65 -4.36 -11.61 -14.37
C ILE A 65 -5.22 -10.38 -14.07
N GLN A 66 -4.70 -9.46 -13.24
CA GLN A 66 -5.41 -8.23 -12.88
C GLN A 66 -5.68 -7.36 -14.11
N ASN A 67 -4.66 -7.13 -14.94
CA ASN A 67 -4.78 -6.36 -16.18
C ASN A 67 -5.75 -7.03 -17.16
N GLY A 68 -5.67 -8.36 -17.34
CA GLY A 68 -6.61 -9.10 -18.19
C GLY A 68 -8.06 -8.98 -17.72
N PHE A 69 -8.29 -8.96 -16.41
CA PHE A 69 -9.62 -8.72 -15.85
C PHE A 69 -10.11 -7.29 -16.10
N LEU A 70 -9.24 -6.30 -15.90
CA LEU A 70 -9.55 -4.89 -16.16
C LEU A 70 -9.85 -4.65 -17.65
N GLU A 71 -9.05 -5.18 -18.57
CA GLU A 71 -9.27 -5.08 -20.01
C GLU A 71 -10.61 -5.69 -20.44
N LYS A 72 -11.08 -6.74 -19.75
CA LYS A 72 -12.37 -7.37 -20.01
C LYS A 72 -13.54 -6.49 -19.57
N TYR A 73 -13.43 -5.77 -18.46
CA TYR A 73 -14.56 -5.09 -17.81
C TYR A 73 -14.49 -3.57 -17.76
N TYR A 74 -13.41 -2.92 -18.20
CA TYR A 74 -13.25 -1.46 -18.09
C TYR A 74 -14.38 -0.65 -18.72
N LYS A 75 -15.02 -1.17 -19.77
CA LYS A 75 -16.15 -0.51 -20.46
C LYS A 75 -17.45 -0.57 -19.67
N GLU A 76 -17.57 -1.52 -18.75
CA GLU A 76 -18.75 -1.66 -17.91
C GLU A 76 -18.75 -0.60 -16.81
N PHE A 77 -17.57 -0.16 -16.35
CA PHE A 77 -17.44 0.86 -15.32
C PHE A 77 -17.66 2.27 -15.89
N GLU A 78 -18.70 2.94 -15.38
CA GLU A 78 -19.02 4.33 -15.66
C GLU A 78 -18.71 5.22 -14.46
N ASP A 79 -18.19 6.42 -14.70
CA ASP A 79 -17.88 7.43 -13.69
C ASP A 79 -19.15 8.20 -13.29
N THR A 80 -20.08 7.49 -12.65
CA THR A 80 -21.33 8.03 -12.12
C THR A 80 -21.56 7.51 -10.71
N GLU A 81 -22.35 8.21 -9.90
CA GLU A 81 -22.66 7.78 -8.53
C GLU A 81 -23.55 6.51 -8.47
N GLU A 82 -24.20 6.12 -9.57
CA GLU A 82 -25.08 4.95 -9.62
C GLU A 82 -24.33 3.69 -10.04
N ASN A 83 -24.44 2.63 -9.22
CA ASN A 83 -23.86 1.33 -9.54
C ASN A 83 -24.74 0.56 -10.53
N LYS A 84 -24.13 -0.01 -11.57
CA LYS A 84 -24.84 -0.96 -12.45
C LYS A 84 -25.08 -2.28 -11.73
N PHE A 85 -26.20 -2.94 -12.04
CA PHE A 85 -26.48 -4.28 -11.51
C PHE A 85 -25.37 -5.30 -11.82
N CYS A 86 -24.73 -5.18 -12.99
CA CYS A 86 -23.62 -6.04 -13.38
C CYS A 86 -22.38 -5.90 -12.50
N TYR A 87 -22.20 -4.81 -11.74
CA TYR A 87 -21.03 -4.63 -10.87
C TYR A 87 -20.96 -5.71 -9.78
N THR A 88 -22.10 -6.19 -9.29
CA THR A 88 -22.12 -7.26 -8.29
C THR A 88 -21.55 -8.56 -8.85
N ASP A 89 -21.90 -8.89 -10.10
CA ASP A 89 -21.43 -10.10 -10.75
C ASP A 89 -19.95 -9.97 -11.15
N ILE A 90 -19.54 -8.81 -11.65
CA ILE A 90 -18.12 -8.49 -11.94
C ILE A 90 -17.28 -8.59 -10.66
N HIS A 91 -17.75 -8.02 -9.55
CA HIS A 91 -17.03 -8.09 -8.28
C HIS A 91 -16.88 -9.53 -7.80
N LYS A 92 -17.95 -10.35 -7.85
CA LYS A 92 -17.86 -11.77 -7.49
C LYS A 92 -16.88 -12.54 -8.37
N GLU A 93 -16.87 -12.27 -9.67
CA GLU A 93 -15.92 -12.89 -10.59
C GLU A 93 -14.47 -12.48 -10.28
N TYR A 94 -14.24 -11.21 -9.97
CA TYR A 94 -12.92 -10.70 -9.59
C TYR A 94 -12.41 -11.41 -8.32
N ILE A 95 -13.20 -11.40 -7.26
CA ILE A 95 -12.86 -12.06 -5.99
C ILE A 95 -12.56 -13.53 -6.23
N SER A 96 -13.44 -14.26 -6.93
CA SER A 96 -13.22 -15.68 -7.22
C SER A 96 -11.96 -15.93 -8.04
N THR A 97 -11.62 -15.05 -8.97
CA THR A 97 -10.43 -15.19 -9.82
C THR A 97 -9.16 -14.98 -9.00
N ILE A 98 -9.12 -13.91 -8.21
CA ILE A 98 -7.96 -13.55 -7.39
C ILE A 98 -7.77 -14.54 -6.24
N GLU A 99 -8.83 -14.90 -5.52
CA GLU A 99 -8.79 -15.90 -4.43
C GLU A 99 -8.29 -17.25 -4.95
N SER A 100 -8.83 -17.73 -6.09
CA SER A 100 -8.40 -19.00 -6.66
C SER A 100 -6.92 -18.99 -7.08
N TYR A 101 -6.45 -17.85 -7.62
CA TYR A 101 -5.05 -17.67 -7.98
C TYR A 101 -4.15 -17.66 -6.74
N LEU A 102 -4.48 -16.84 -5.74
CA LEU A 102 -3.74 -16.73 -4.48
C LEU A 102 -3.68 -18.08 -3.76
N GLU A 103 -4.80 -18.79 -3.64
CA GLU A 103 -4.82 -20.10 -3.00
C GLU A 103 -3.91 -21.09 -3.73
N THR A 104 -3.92 -21.08 -5.06
CA THR A 104 -3.06 -21.95 -5.88
C THR A 104 -1.57 -21.62 -5.68
N GLU A 105 -1.22 -20.33 -5.69
CA GLU A 105 0.16 -19.87 -5.51
C GLU A 105 0.68 -20.09 -4.08
N LEU A 106 -0.17 -19.90 -3.08
CA LEU A 106 0.16 -20.18 -1.68
C LEU A 106 0.32 -21.68 -1.45
N LYS A 107 -0.55 -22.54 -2.02
CA LYS A 107 -0.39 -24.00 -1.93
C LYS A 107 0.88 -24.53 -2.60
N LYS A 108 1.38 -23.85 -3.65
CA LYS A 108 2.67 -24.19 -4.26
C LYS A 108 3.86 -23.90 -3.35
N ARG A 109 3.77 -22.82 -2.57
CA ARG A 109 4.82 -22.39 -1.61
C ARG A 109 4.71 -23.12 -0.27
N MET A 110 3.48 -23.39 0.16
CA MET A 110 3.11 -24.02 1.43
C MET A 110 2.09 -25.14 1.18
N PRO A 111 2.51 -26.40 1.03
CA PRO A 111 1.63 -27.51 0.65
C PRO A 111 0.44 -27.75 1.59
N ASP A 112 0.64 -27.47 2.88
CA ASP A 112 -0.37 -27.65 3.94
C ASP A 112 -1.21 -26.39 4.17
N PHE A 113 -1.14 -25.39 3.26
CA PHE A 113 -1.88 -24.14 3.39
C PHE A 113 -3.39 -24.31 3.18
N SER A 114 -4.16 -23.73 4.12
CA SER A 114 -5.61 -23.61 4.04
C SER A 114 -6.04 -22.16 4.10
N MET A 115 -6.64 -21.67 3.01
CA MET A 115 -7.18 -20.30 2.96
C MET A 115 -8.29 -20.08 4.00
N GLN A 116 -9.06 -21.13 4.35
CA GLN A 116 -10.08 -21.05 5.40
C GLN A 116 -9.49 -20.84 6.79
N GLU A 117 -8.41 -21.54 7.12
CA GLU A 117 -7.71 -21.36 8.40
C GLU A 117 -7.06 -19.97 8.46
N PHE A 118 -6.49 -19.52 7.34
CA PHE A 118 -5.95 -18.17 7.24
C PHE A 118 -7.00 -17.08 7.47
N PHE A 119 -8.20 -17.20 6.89
CA PHE A 119 -9.29 -16.26 7.16
C PHE A 119 -9.78 -16.26 8.61
N GLN A 120 -9.76 -17.41 9.29
CA GLN A 120 -10.08 -17.47 10.71
C GLN A 120 -9.05 -16.75 11.58
N ASN A 121 -7.79 -16.69 11.13
CA ASN A 121 -6.73 -15.95 11.81
C ASN A 121 -6.79 -14.42 11.54
N LEU A 122 -7.61 -13.96 10.61
CA LEU A 122 -7.78 -12.53 10.27
C LEU A 122 -8.93 -11.84 11.03
N GLN A 123 -9.83 -12.60 11.68
CA GLN A 123 -11.04 -12.09 12.37
C GLN A 123 -10.87 -11.98 13.88
#